data_AF-A0A7W1KJY6-F1
#
_entry.id   AF-A0A7W1KJY6-F1
#
_cell.length_a   1.000
_cell.length_b   1.000
_cell.length_c   1.000
_cell.angle_alpha   90.00
_cell.angle_beta   90.00
_cell.angle_gamma   90.00
#
_symmetry.space_group_name_H-M   'P 1'
#
loop_
_entity.id
_entity.type
_entity.pdbx_description
1 polymer ?
#
loop_
_entity_poly.entity_id
_entity_poly.type
_entity_poly.pdbx_seq_one_letter_code
_entity_poly.pdbx_strand_id
1 'polypeptide(L)'
;MASPRTVSPLFAVLAVLLAACASSSSSSPAAPSPNDRSSAAPQPDPRIGLRAGRVDAAEAAWNLRVVSRTPPSAKFAEGGINSDLAFTGNYAIQGNFNGYQVWDIANASRPTLKTAYVCPGSQSDVSVYQNLLFVSGENLAARLDCGAQGVEDTVSA
;
A
#
# COMPACT_ATOMS: atom_id res chain seq x y z
N MET A 1 -13.84 92.11 33.60
CA MET A 1 -15.15 92.49 33.02
C MET A 1 -15.29 91.80 31.66
N ALA A 2 -16.39 91.07 31.47
CA ALA A 2 -17.03 90.63 30.20
C ALA A 2 -16.19 89.93 29.11
N SER A 3 -16.24 88.58 29.08
CA SER A 3 -16.95 87.66 28.13
C SER A 3 -17.26 88.10 26.67
N PRO A 4 -17.75 87.20 25.77
CA PRO A 4 -17.00 86.56 24.67
C PRO A 4 -17.67 86.78 23.29
N ARG A 5 -17.14 86.23 22.19
CA ARG A 5 -17.91 85.96 20.95
C ARG A 5 -17.36 84.70 20.26
N THR A 6 -18.03 83.54 20.26
CA THR A 6 -19.15 83.06 19.38
C THR A 6 -18.86 83.13 17.88
N VAL A 7 -19.19 82.18 16.99
CA VAL A 7 -19.70 80.78 16.94
C VAL A 7 -19.84 80.46 15.42
N SER A 8 -19.62 79.19 15.03
CA SER A 8 -20.18 78.48 13.84
C SER A 8 -19.71 78.80 12.40
N PRO A 9 -20.09 77.98 11.37
CA PRO A 9 -20.36 76.53 11.34
C PRO A 9 -19.83 75.80 10.07
N LEU A 10 -19.96 74.47 10.06
CA LEU A 10 -20.26 73.56 8.93
C LEU A 10 -19.57 73.80 7.58
N PHE A 11 -18.78 72.82 7.12
CA PHE A 11 -19.00 72.20 5.80
C PHE A 11 -18.61 70.72 5.85
N ALA A 12 -19.51 69.89 5.31
CA ALA A 12 -19.45 68.44 5.25
C ALA A 12 -18.33 67.92 4.33
N VAL A 13 -17.96 66.65 4.46
CA VAL A 13 -17.91 65.67 3.33
C VAL A 13 -17.77 64.25 3.90
N LEU A 14 -18.64 63.40 3.37
CA LEU A 14 -18.82 61.97 3.58
C LEU A 14 -17.71 61.16 2.86
N ALA A 15 -17.06 60.22 3.54
CA ALA A 15 -16.36 59.11 2.88
C ALA A 15 -16.31 57.89 3.80
N VAL A 16 -17.31 57.01 3.65
CA VAL A 16 -17.29 55.64 4.18
C VAL A 16 -16.39 54.82 3.27
N LEU A 17 -15.26 54.33 3.77
CA LEU A 17 -14.42 53.33 3.09
C LEU A 17 -14.38 52.06 3.96
N LEU A 18 -15.30 51.14 3.66
CA LEU A 18 -15.26 49.74 4.10
C LEU A 18 -14.20 49.02 3.27
N ALA A 19 -12.97 48.92 3.78
CA ALA A 19 -11.95 48.04 3.24
C ALA A 19 -12.18 46.60 3.74
N ALA A 20 -13.07 45.87 3.07
CA ALA A 20 -13.19 44.43 3.21
C ALA A 20 -12.43 43.78 2.04
N CYS A 21 -11.17 43.41 2.25
CA CYS A 21 -10.42 42.56 1.33
C CYS A 21 -10.31 41.16 1.94
N ALA A 22 -10.93 40.23 1.23
CA ALA A 22 -11.07 38.81 1.51
C ALA A 22 -9.77 38.13 1.96
N SER A 23 -9.86 37.32 3.01
CA SER A 23 -8.87 36.30 3.30
C SER A 23 -8.89 35.29 2.16
N SER A 24 -7.89 35.34 1.29
CA SER A 24 -7.62 34.31 0.30
C SER A 24 -7.32 33.01 1.03
N SER A 25 -8.32 32.14 1.21
CA SER A 25 -8.10 30.77 1.61
C SER A 25 -7.43 30.04 0.44
N SER A 26 -6.10 30.17 0.36
CA SER A 26 -5.28 29.28 -0.45
C SER A 26 -5.48 27.87 0.09
N SER A 27 -6.30 27.07 -0.59
CA SER A 27 -6.36 25.63 -0.38
C SER A 27 -5.03 25.05 -0.87
N SER A 28 -4.01 25.10 -0.02
CA SER A 28 -2.88 24.17 -0.17
C SER A 28 -3.48 22.77 -0.26
N PRO A 29 -3.04 21.91 -1.20
CA PRO A 29 -3.45 20.53 -1.18
C PRO A 29 -2.97 19.97 0.17
N ALA A 30 -3.92 19.81 1.10
CA ALA A 30 -3.64 19.18 2.37
C ALA A 30 -3.08 17.80 2.04
N ALA A 31 -1.93 17.46 2.62
CA ALA A 31 -1.42 16.11 2.54
C ALA A 31 -2.57 15.17 2.96
N PRO A 32 -2.89 14.15 2.13
CA PRO A 32 -4.04 13.29 2.40
C PRO A 32 -3.91 12.73 3.82
N SER A 33 -4.95 12.95 4.61
CA SER A 33 -4.96 12.50 5.99
C SER A 33 -4.86 10.96 6.01
N PRO A 34 -4.09 10.34 6.91
CA PRO A 34 -3.92 8.87 6.95
C PRO A 34 -5.22 8.06 7.12
N ASN A 35 -6.34 8.74 7.37
CA ASN A 35 -7.66 8.18 7.62
C ASN A 35 -8.74 8.73 6.68
N ASP A 36 -8.37 9.22 5.48
CA ASP A 36 -9.37 9.58 4.48
C ASP A 36 -10.10 8.31 4.00
N ARG A 37 -11.22 8.00 4.66
CA ARG A 37 -12.13 6.90 4.34
C ARG A 37 -13.19 7.31 3.32
N SER A 38 -12.92 8.36 2.54
CA SER A 38 -13.81 8.80 1.48
C SER A 38 -14.08 7.64 0.50
N SER A 39 -15.33 7.52 0.06
CA SER A 39 -15.71 6.66 -1.06
C SER A 39 -15.44 7.31 -2.42
N ALA A 40 -15.14 8.61 -2.44
CA ALA A 40 -14.69 9.32 -3.63
C ALA A 40 -13.17 9.14 -3.79
N ALA A 41 -12.75 8.82 -5.02
CA ALA A 41 -11.34 8.64 -5.35
C ALA A 41 -10.55 9.93 -5.04
N PRO A 42 -9.33 9.84 -4.47
CA PRO A 42 -8.51 11.01 -4.18
C PRO A 42 -8.21 11.82 -5.46
N GLN A 43 -8.30 13.14 -5.36
CA GLN A 43 -8.01 14.08 -6.44
C GLN A 43 -7.06 15.18 -5.93
N PRO A 44 -5.93 15.45 -6.62
CA PRO A 44 -5.45 14.76 -7.82
C PRO A 44 -5.02 13.30 -7.55
N ASP A 45 -4.91 12.48 -8.60
CA ASP A 45 -4.53 11.06 -8.47
C ASP A 45 -3.16 10.92 -7.78
N PRO A 46 -3.10 10.30 -6.59
CA PRO A 46 -1.87 10.21 -5.79
C PRO A 46 -0.83 9.27 -6.39
N ARG A 47 -1.16 8.53 -7.46
CA ARG A 47 -0.22 7.64 -8.16
C ARG A 47 0.71 8.39 -9.11
N ILE A 48 0.36 9.62 -9.51
CA ILE A 48 1.17 10.40 -10.46
C ILE A 48 2.42 10.94 -9.75
N GLY A 49 3.59 10.65 -10.30
CA GLY A 49 4.88 11.11 -9.77
C GLY A 49 5.49 10.23 -8.68
N LEU A 50 4.94 9.03 -8.42
CA LEU A 50 5.55 8.08 -7.49
C LEU A 50 6.95 7.64 -7.97
N ARG A 51 7.91 7.65 -7.04
CA ARG A 51 9.28 7.18 -7.26
C ARG A 51 9.32 5.67 -7.40
N ALA A 52 10.05 5.17 -8.40
CA ALA A 52 10.33 3.75 -8.58
C ALA A 52 11.25 3.19 -7.46
N GLY A 53 11.15 1.89 -7.20
CA GLY A 53 12.00 1.17 -6.27
C GLY A 53 11.74 -0.34 -6.34
N ARG A 54 12.71 -1.17 -5.93
CA ARG A 54 12.52 -2.63 -5.88
C ARG A 54 11.92 -3.07 -4.55
N VAL A 55 12.33 -2.42 -3.47
CA VAL A 55 11.88 -2.71 -2.08
C VAL A 55 11.42 -1.46 -1.32
N ASP A 56 11.57 -0.29 -1.94
CA ASP A 56 11.40 1.04 -1.33
C ASP A 56 10.64 2.01 -2.26
N ALA A 57 9.87 1.45 -3.21
CA ALA A 57 9.04 2.24 -4.11
C ALA A 57 8.10 3.17 -3.33
N ALA A 58 7.81 4.34 -3.89
CA ALA A 58 6.78 5.20 -3.32
C ALA A 58 5.40 4.56 -3.54
N GLU A 59 4.51 4.74 -2.57
CA GLU A 59 3.20 4.09 -2.55
C GLU A 59 2.08 5.11 -2.43
N ALA A 60 0.94 4.77 -3.03
CA ALA A 60 -0.33 5.42 -2.79
C ALA A 60 -1.34 4.34 -2.37
N ALA A 61 -2.05 4.58 -1.27
CA ALA A 61 -3.11 3.71 -0.79
C ALA A 61 -4.36 4.53 -0.53
N TRP A 62 -5.52 3.93 -0.81
CA TRP A 62 -6.83 4.53 -0.55
C TRP A 62 -7.72 3.47 0.09
N ASN A 63 -8.38 3.82 1.20
CA ASN A 63 -9.18 2.91 2.03
C ASN A 63 -8.45 1.66 2.56
N LEU A 64 -7.12 1.61 2.38
CA LEU A 64 -6.25 0.54 2.84
C LEU A 64 -5.05 1.13 3.57
N ARG A 65 -4.53 0.39 4.56
CA ARG A 65 -3.30 0.72 5.26
C ARG A 65 -2.32 -0.41 5.13
N VAL A 66 -1.14 -0.13 4.58
CA VAL A 66 -0.02 -1.08 4.57
C VAL A 66 0.44 -1.29 6.00
N VAL A 67 0.37 -2.54 6.48
CA VAL A 67 0.74 -2.90 7.86
C VAL A 67 2.15 -3.49 7.96
N SER A 68 2.67 -4.09 6.89
CA SER A 68 4.02 -4.64 6.85
C SER A 68 4.59 -4.63 5.42
N ARG A 69 5.92 -4.58 5.34
CA ARG A 69 6.72 -4.77 4.12
C ARG A 69 7.81 -5.82 4.35
N THR A 70 7.48 -6.88 5.10
CA THR A 70 8.41 -7.99 5.39
C THR A 70 9.02 -8.50 4.07
N PRO A 71 10.36 -8.48 3.91
CA PRO A 71 10.99 -8.99 2.71
C PRO A 71 10.77 -10.50 2.53
N PRO A 72 10.84 -11.02 1.30
CA PRO A 72 10.88 -12.45 1.06
C PRO A 72 12.03 -13.13 1.81
N SER A 73 11.91 -14.43 2.09
CA SER A 73 13.02 -15.20 2.66
C SER A 73 14.19 -15.30 1.69
N ALA A 74 15.40 -15.59 2.18
CA ALA A 74 16.61 -15.69 1.36
C ALA A 74 16.45 -16.64 0.16
N LYS A 75 15.74 -17.77 0.34
CA LYS A 75 15.46 -18.76 -0.72
C LYS A 75 14.60 -18.21 -1.87
N PHE A 76 13.91 -17.10 -1.64
CA PHE A 76 12.98 -16.45 -2.57
C PHE A 76 13.38 -14.98 -2.85
N ALA A 77 14.54 -14.52 -2.38
CA ALA A 77 14.97 -13.13 -2.51
C ALA A 77 15.54 -12.78 -3.90
N GLU A 78 16.17 -13.77 -4.55
CA GLU A 78 16.88 -13.61 -5.82
C GLU A 78 16.02 -13.88 -7.05
N GLY A 79 14.78 -14.36 -6.89
CA GLY A 79 13.89 -14.57 -8.02
C GLY A 79 12.58 -15.28 -7.67
N GLY A 80 11.67 -15.25 -8.64
CA GLY A 80 10.34 -15.83 -8.56
C GLY A 80 9.27 -14.77 -8.32
N ILE A 81 8.27 -14.73 -9.20
CA ILE A 81 7.10 -13.86 -9.05
C ILE A 81 6.21 -14.51 -7.98
N ASN A 82 5.71 -13.72 -7.03
CA ASN A 82 4.67 -14.20 -6.11
C ASN A 82 3.36 -14.32 -6.88
N SER A 83 2.61 -15.38 -6.62
CA SER A 83 1.39 -15.71 -7.37
C SER A 83 0.13 -15.47 -6.55
N ASP A 84 -0.14 -16.33 -5.57
CA ASP A 84 -1.37 -16.32 -4.77
C ASP A 84 -1.11 -16.35 -3.25
N LEU A 85 -2.17 -16.08 -2.47
CA LEU A 85 -2.18 -16.13 -1.02
C LEU A 85 -3.37 -16.94 -0.52
N ALA A 86 -3.09 -17.92 0.36
CA ALA A 86 -4.09 -18.61 1.15
C ALA A 86 -3.87 -18.38 2.64
N PHE A 87 -4.94 -18.43 3.43
CA PHE A 87 -4.88 -18.17 4.87
C PHE A 87 -5.44 -19.35 5.66
N THR A 88 -4.79 -19.68 6.78
CA THR A 88 -5.29 -20.66 7.75
C THR A 88 -4.83 -20.31 9.17
N GLY A 89 -5.79 -20.10 10.07
CA GLY A 89 -5.49 -19.59 11.42
C GLY A 89 -4.66 -18.30 11.37
N ASN A 90 -3.49 -18.32 12.01
CA ASN A 90 -2.54 -17.20 12.03
C ASN A 90 -1.47 -17.31 10.93
N TYR A 91 -1.72 -18.06 9.87
CA TYR A 91 -0.74 -18.26 8.80
C TYR A 91 -1.22 -17.69 7.46
N ALA A 92 -0.32 -16.98 6.79
CA ALA A 92 -0.44 -16.66 5.38
C ALA A 92 0.52 -17.55 4.59
N ILE A 93 -0.02 -18.29 3.63
CA ILE A 93 0.72 -19.15 2.71
C ILE A 93 0.82 -18.38 1.40
N GLN A 94 2.03 -18.10 0.95
CA GLN A 94 2.33 -17.32 -0.24
C GLN A 94 2.94 -18.22 -1.31
N GLY A 95 2.22 -18.36 -2.41
CA GLY A 95 2.70 -18.99 -3.63
C GLY A 95 3.78 -18.16 -4.32
N ASN A 96 4.70 -18.84 -4.99
CA ASN A 96 5.76 -18.23 -5.78
C ASN A 96 6.18 -19.20 -6.90
N PHE A 97 6.66 -18.69 -8.03
CA PHE A 97 7.07 -19.55 -9.15
C PHE A 97 8.14 -20.61 -8.80
N ASN A 98 8.86 -20.43 -7.69
CA ASN A 98 9.85 -21.35 -7.15
C ASN A 98 9.35 -22.22 -5.97
N GLY A 99 8.05 -22.22 -5.65
CA GLY A 99 7.45 -22.99 -4.55
C GLY A 99 6.51 -22.14 -3.68
N TYR A 100 6.58 -22.28 -2.36
CA TYR A 100 5.73 -21.49 -1.47
C TYR A 100 6.38 -21.20 -0.10
N GLN A 101 5.92 -20.12 0.53
CA GLN A 101 6.37 -19.66 1.84
C GLN A 101 5.20 -19.61 2.82
N VAL A 102 5.42 -20.06 4.05
CA VAL A 102 4.43 -19.98 5.14
C VAL A 102 4.89 -18.94 6.14
N TRP A 103 4.08 -17.91 6.33
CA TRP A 103 4.32 -16.78 7.21
C TRP A 103 3.41 -16.88 8.43
N ASP A 104 3.97 -16.79 9.62
CA ASP A 104 3.21 -16.51 10.83
C ASP A 104 2.86 -15.01 10.84
N ILE A 105 1.55 -14.74 10.83
CA ILE A 105 0.94 -13.41 10.82
C ILE A 105 0.17 -13.11 12.11
N ALA A 106 0.44 -13.83 13.21
CA ALA A 106 -0.16 -13.53 14.53
C ALA A 106 0.06 -12.07 14.94
N ASN A 107 1.17 -11.48 14.52
CA ASN A 107 1.35 -10.03 14.47
C ASN A 107 1.43 -9.55 13.01
N ALA A 108 0.31 -9.04 12.47
CA ALA A 108 0.22 -8.56 11.09
C ALA A 108 1.20 -7.41 10.74
N SER A 109 1.66 -6.65 11.74
CA SER A 109 2.68 -5.60 11.53
C SER A 109 4.11 -6.13 11.49
N ARG A 110 4.32 -7.37 11.93
CA ARG A 110 5.63 -8.04 11.97
C ARG A 110 5.49 -9.55 11.61
N PRO A 111 5.06 -9.90 10.39
CA PRO A 111 5.08 -11.29 9.92
C PRO A 111 6.47 -11.91 10.07
N THR A 112 6.52 -13.17 10.48
CA THR A 112 7.75 -13.96 10.59
C THR A 112 7.67 -15.21 9.75
N LEU A 113 8.76 -15.59 9.09
CA LEU A 113 8.79 -16.80 8.28
C LEU A 113 8.68 -18.02 9.20
N LYS A 114 7.65 -18.85 9.00
CA LYS A 114 7.49 -20.12 9.70
C LYS A 114 8.26 -21.24 9.00
N THR A 115 8.10 -21.33 7.69
CA THR A 115 8.82 -22.29 6.83
C THR A 115 8.74 -21.86 5.36
N ALA A 116 9.62 -22.40 4.53
CA ALA A 116 9.67 -22.13 3.10
C ALA A 116 10.05 -23.42 2.33
N TYR A 117 9.25 -23.75 1.33
CA TYR A 117 9.40 -24.92 0.49
C TYR A 117 9.75 -24.50 -0.92
N VAL A 118 11.00 -24.77 -1.32
CA VAL A 118 11.44 -24.56 -2.69
C VAL A 118 10.98 -25.77 -3.49
N CYS A 119 10.10 -25.53 -4.45
CA CYS A 119 9.51 -26.53 -5.32
C CYS A 119 9.25 -25.87 -6.68
N PRO A 120 10.24 -25.86 -7.58
CA PRO A 120 10.10 -25.20 -8.87
C PRO A 120 9.01 -25.89 -9.69
N GLY A 121 7.93 -25.17 -9.93
CA GLY A 121 6.77 -25.69 -10.67
C GLY A 121 6.08 -24.64 -11.54
N SER A 122 6.59 -23.40 -11.56
CA SER A 122 5.88 -22.21 -12.06
C SER A 122 4.59 -21.92 -11.30
N GLN A 123 4.17 -20.66 -11.29
CA GLN A 123 2.95 -20.14 -10.65
C GLN A 123 2.80 -20.50 -9.17
N SER A 124 2.49 -21.76 -8.83
CA SER A 124 2.32 -22.26 -7.45
C SER A 124 1.22 -21.53 -6.70
N ASP A 125 0.05 -21.43 -7.33
CA ASP A 125 -1.14 -20.93 -6.67
C ASP A 125 -1.52 -21.88 -5.52
N VAL A 126 -1.90 -21.29 -4.39
CA VAL A 126 -2.10 -22.02 -3.14
C VAL A 126 -3.56 -22.00 -2.72
N SER A 127 -4.08 -23.14 -2.30
CA SER A 127 -5.43 -23.25 -1.75
C SER A 127 -5.42 -24.10 -0.50
N VAL A 128 -6.20 -23.71 0.51
CA VAL A 128 -6.33 -24.46 1.75
C VAL A 128 -7.74 -25.00 1.88
N TYR A 129 -7.85 -26.29 2.19
CA TYR A 129 -9.10 -26.91 2.61
C TYR A 129 -8.86 -27.71 3.89
N GLN A 130 -9.47 -27.26 4.99
CA GLN A 130 -9.25 -27.81 6.32
C GLN A 130 -7.75 -27.82 6.67
N ASN A 131 -7.17 -29.02 6.82
CA ASN A 131 -5.76 -29.24 7.13
C ASN A 131 -4.92 -29.64 5.90
N LEU A 132 -5.44 -29.45 4.70
CA LEU A 132 -4.77 -29.75 3.43
C LEU A 132 -4.37 -28.45 2.72
N LEU A 133 -3.13 -28.42 2.23
CA LEU A 133 -2.62 -27.41 1.32
C LEU A 133 -2.51 -28.02 -0.08
N PHE A 134 -3.10 -27.36 -1.05
CA PHE A 134 -2.98 -27.67 -2.47
C PHE A 134 -2.12 -26.59 -3.11
N VAL A 135 -1.14 -27.00 -3.92
CA VAL A 135 -0.25 -26.12 -4.67
C VAL A 135 -0.35 -26.51 -6.13
N SER A 136 -0.68 -25.57 -7.00
CA SER A 136 -0.73 -25.81 -8.45
C SER A 136 0.69 -25.82 -9.05
N GLY A 137 0.84 -26.46 -10.21
CA GLY A 137 2.04 -26.38 -11.02
C GLY A 137 1.65 -26.07 -12.46
N GLU A 138 2.38 -25.15 -13.09
CA GLU A 138 2.16 -24.71 -14.48
C GLU A 138 3.45 -24.89 -15.30
N ASN A 139 4.21 -25.94 -15.02
CA ASN A 139 5.45 -26.26 -15.73
C ASN A 139 5.52 -27.75 -16.01
N LEU A 140 5.80 -28.12 -17.26
CA LEU A 140 6.01 -29.51 -17.68
C LEU A 140 7.26 -30.13 -17.04
N ALA A 141 8.18 -29.32 -16.53
CA ALA A 141 9.36 -29.75 -15.80
C ALA A 141 9.17 -29.75 -14.27
N ALA A 142 7.95 -29.50 -13.77
CA ALA A 142 7.67 -29.59 -12.33
C ALA A 142 7.88 -31.03 -11.84
N ARG A 143 8.45 -31.19 -10.63
CA ARG A 143 8.78 -32.49 -10.04
C ARG A 143 8.04 -32.74 -8.74
N LEU A 144 7.65 -33.99 -8.50
CA LEU A 144 7.03 -34.43 -7.25
C LEU A 144 7.98 -34.33 -6.05
N ASP A 145 9.27 -34.63 -6.25
CA ASP A 145 10.32 -34.43 -5.24
C ASP A 145 10.80 -32.98 -5.07
N CYS A 146 10.20 -32.02 -5.77
CA CYS A 146 10.58 -30.60 -5.73
C CYS A 146 12.03 -30.30 -6.16
N GLY A 147 12.66 -31.20 -6.90
CA GLY A 147 13.99 -31.00 -7.47
C GLY A 147 14.04 -29.87 -8.51
N ALA A 148 15.19 -29.19 -8.60
CA ALA A 148 15.43 -28.13 -9.59
C ALA A 148 16.05 -28.63 -10.91
N GLN A 149 16.45 -29.90 -10.94
CA GLN A 149 16.92 -30.61 -12.13
C GLN A 149 15.77 -30.93 -13.09
N GLY A 150 16.10 -31.28 -14.33
CA GLY A 150 15.13 -31.74 -15.32
C GLY A 150 14.44 -33.06 -14.94
N VAL A 151 13.44 -33.41 -15.75
CA VAL A 151 12.76 -34.71 -15.71
C VAL A 151 13.32 -35.56 -16.85
N GLU A 152 14.03 -36.64 -16.52
CA GLU A 152 14.67 -37.53 -17.50
C GLU A 152 13.78 -38.72 -17.92
N ASP A 153 12.80 -39.08 -17.08
CA ASP A 153 11.87 -40.18 -17.33
C ASP A 153 10.46 -39.65 -17.67
N THR A 154 9.53 -40.54 -17.95
CA THR A 154 8.13 -40.22 -18.27
C THR A 154 7.41 -39.57 -17.09
N VAL A 155 7.82 -39.88 -15.85
CA VAL A 155 7.26 -39.32 -14.61
C VAL A 155 8.41 -38.91 -13.70
N SER A 156 8.32 -37.71 -13.09
CA SER A 156 9.30 -37.28 -12.09
C SER A 156 9.26 -38.19 -10.85
N ALA A 157 10.43 -38.51 -10.30
CA ALA A 157 10.56 -39.19 -9.02
C ALA A 157 9.98 -38.37 -7.85
#